data_AF-A0A0C1JU65-F1
#
_entry.id   AF-A0A0C1JU65-F1
#
_cell.length_a   1.000
_cell.length_b   1.000
_cell.length_c   1.000
_cell.angle_alpha   90.00
_cell.angle_beta   90.00
_cell.angle_gamma   90.00
#
_symmetry.space_group_name_H-M   'P 1'
#
loop_
_entity.id
_entity.type
_entity.pdbx_description
1 polymer ?
#
loop_
_entity_poly.entity_id
_entity_poly.type
_entity_poly.pdbx_seq_one_letter_code
_entity_poly.pdbx_strand_id
1 'polypeptide(L)' 'MEKTTVGWFFGFKLHLVINHHAEIVVFKLTSGNIDDRKPVPEMVERMKGKAFADRGSISEN' A
#
# COMPACT_ATOMS: atom_id res chain seq x y z
N MET A 1 4.02 -20.17 -22.79
CA MET A 1 3.70 -19.89 -21.37
C MET A 1 5.00 -19.42 -20.73
N GLU A 2 5.33 -18.14 -20.88
CA GLU A 2 6.58 -17.57 -20.39
C GLU A 2 6.40 -17.14 -18.93
N LYS A 3 7.19 -17.73 -18.02
CA LYS A 3 7.33 -17.26 -16.64
C LYS A 3 8.09 -15.95 -16.69
N THR A 4 7.39 -14.83 -16.52
CA THR A 4 8.02 -13.51 -16.39
C THR A 4 8.94 -13.48 -15.17
N THR A 5 10.12 -12.91 -15.38
CA THR A 5 11.25 -12.72 -14.48
C THR A 5 10.80 -12.26 -13.08
N VAL A 6 11.29 -12.91 -12.02
CA VAL A 6 11.21 -12.38 -10.65
C VAL A 6 12.00 -11.07 -10.61
N GLY A 7 11.31 -9.95 -10.88
CA GLY A 7 11.87 -8.62 -10.77
C GLY A 7 12.13 -8.32 -9.30
N TRP A 8 13.38 -8.43 -8.88
CA TRP A 8 13.83 -7.91 -7.60
C TRP A 8 13.75 -6.38 -7.67
N PHE A 9 12.67 -5.79 -7.14
CA PHE A 9 12.56 -4.35 -7.02
C PHE A 9 13.59 -3.84 -6.01
N PHE A 10 14.65 -3.19 -6.50
CA PHE A 10 15.58 -2.44 -5.67
C PHE A 10 15.04 -1.02 -5.48
N GLY A 11 14.71 -0.66 -4.24
CA GLY A 11 14.12 0.64 -3.92
C GLY A 11 13.23 0.57 -2.69
N PHE A 12 12.50 1.65 -2.44
CA PHE A 12 11.49 1.73 -1.39
C PHE A 12 10.15 2.19 -1.98
N LYS A 13 9.06 1.87 -1.27
CA LYS A 13 7.72 2.36 -1.53
C LYS A 13 7.32 3.31 -0.41
N LEU A 14 6.67 4.40 -0.78
CA LEU A 14 6.05 5.35 0.13
C LEU A 14 4.54 5.17 0.09
N HIS A 15 3.97 4.75 1.21
CA HIS A 15 2.52 4.60 1.39
C HIS A 15 2.01 5.79 2.18
N LEU A 16 0.91 6.39 1.72
CA LEU A 16 0.28 7.54 2.36
C LEU A 16 -1.19 7.25 2.60
N VAL A 17 -1.70 7.65 3.77
CA VAL A 17 -3.14 7.82 3.98
C VAL A 17 -3.43 9.30 4.04
N ILE A 18 -4.33 9.73 3.15
CA ILE A 18 -4.76 11.12 3.02
C ILE A 18 -6.23 11.18 3.44
N ASN A 19 -6.56 12.09 4.35
CA ASN A 19 -7.95 12.30 4.76
C ASN A 19 -8.71 13.19 3.75
N HIS A 20 -10.02 13.36 3.97
CA HIS A 20 -10.88 14.18 3.11
C HIS A 20 -10.57 15.69 3.14
N HIS A 21 -9.72 16.16 4.05
CA HIS A 21 -9.18 17.52 4.09
C HIS A 21 -7.86 17.66 3.34
N ALA A 22 -7.44 16.64 2.59
CA ALA A 22 -6.16 16.57 1.89
C ALA A 22 -4.92 16.58 2.82
N GLU A 23 -5.07 16.12 4.07
CA GLU A 23 -3.96 16.01 5.03
C GLU A 23 -3.38 14.60 5.03
N ILE A 24 -2.05 14.50 5.15
CA ILE A 24 -1.36 13.22 5.38
C ILE A 24 -1.54 12.85 6.85
N VAL A 25 -2.31 11.81 7.12
CA VAL A 25 -2.58 11.34 8.49
C VAL A 25 -1.72 10.16 8.90
N VAL A 26 -1.23 9.39 7.93
CA VAL A 26 -0.28 8.27 8.12
C VAL A 26 0.66 8.20 6.93
N PHE A 27 1.94 7.90 7.20
CA PHE A 27 2.91 7.54 6.17
C PHE A 27 3.66 6.27 6.57
N LYS A 28 4.09 5.47 5.59
CA LYS A 28 4.91 4.28 5.82
C LYS A 28 5.89 4.07 4.66
N LEU A 29 7.14 3.78 5.01
CA LEU A 29 8.16 3.36 4.05
C LEU A 29 8.35 1.86 4.15
N THR A 30 8.35 1.18 3.00
CA THR A 30 8.66 -0.26 2.91
C THR A 30 9.71 -0.51 1.84
N SER A 31 10.42 -1.64 1.89
CA SER A 31 11.22 -2.07 0.73
C SER A 31 10.34 -2.26 -0.51
N GLY A 32 10.92 -2.06 -1.69
CA GLY A 32 10.26 -2.15 -2.99
C GLY A 32 9.68 -3.53 -3.31
N ASN A 33 10.22 -4.58 -2.69
CA ASN A 33 9.74 -5.95 -2.84
C ASN A 33 8.58 -6.33 -1.91
N ILE A 34 8.12 -5.40 -1.05
CA ILE A 34 6.96 -5.64 -0.17
C ILE A 34 5.67 -5.45 -0.98
N ASP A 35 4.77 -6.42 -0.86
CA ASP A 35 3.41 -6.38 -1.40
C ASP A 35 2.62 -5.19 -0.80
N ASP A 36 1.96 -4.41 -1.65
CA ASP A 36 1.27 -3.16 -1.28
C ASP A 36 0.10 -3.38 -0.32
N ARG A 37 -0.41 -4.60 -0.20
CA ARG A 37 -1.52 -4.96 0.68
C ARG A 37 -1.07 -5.16 2.12
N LYS A 38 0.17 -5.59 2.34
CA LYS A 38 0.73 -5.86 3.68
C LYS A 38 0.73 -4.65 4.63
N PRO A 39 1.09 -3.43 4.21
CA PRO A 39 1.07 -2.28 5.11
C PRO A 39 -0.34 -1.75 5.40
N VAL A 40 -1.33 -2.03 4.55
CA VAL A 40 -2.67 -1.41 4.63
C VAL A 40 -3.37 -1.62 5.97
N PRO A 41 -3.51 -2.86 6.52
CA PRO A 41 -4.23 -3.08 7.78
C PRO A 41 -3.68 -2.27 8.95
N GLU A 42 -2.36 -2.19 9.07
CA GLU A 42 -1.69 -1.40 10.12
C GLU A 42 -1.90 0.10 9.91
N MET A 43 -1.85 0.58 8.66
CA MET A 43 -2.01 2.00 8.35
C MET A 43 -3.42 2.53 8.63
N VAL A 44 -4.44 1.66 8.62
CA VAL A 44 -5.85 2.05 8.85
C VAL A 44 -6.43 1.55 10.17
N GLU A 45 -5.64 0.86 11.01
CA GLU A 45 -6.12 0.17 12.23
C GLU A 45 -6.94 1.09 13.16
N ARG A 46 -6.51 2.35 13.30
CA ARG A 46 -7.14 3.32 14.22
C ARG A 46 -8.14 4.25 13.52
N MET A 47 -8.39 4.04 12.23
CA MET A 47 -9.29 4.86 11.44
C MET A 47 -10.70 4.26 11.43
N LYS A 48 -11.70 5.12 11.31
CA LYS A 48 -13.11 4.72 11.18
C LYS A 48 -13.68 5.32 9.91
N GLY A 49 -14.56 4.57 9.23
CA GLY A 49 -15.22 5.02 8.01
C GLY A 49 -14.81 4.20 6.79
N LYS A 50 -14.83 4.84 5.62
CA LYS A 50 -14.52 4.20 4.34
C LYS A 50 -13.09 4.51 3.94
N ALA A 51 -12.33 3.50 3.55
CA ALA A 51 -11.03 3.64 2.91
C ALA A 51 -11.16 3.37 1.40
N PHE A 52 -10.45 4.14 0.59
CA PHE A 52 -10.38 3.99 -0.86
C PHE A 52 -8.90 3.87 -1.25
N ALA A 53 -8.59 2.91 -2.10
CA ALA A 53 -7.24 2.66 -2.59
C ALA A 53 -7.31 2.07 -4.01
N ASP A 54 -6.16 1.94 -4.66
CA ASP A 54 -6.10 1.29 -5.98
C ASP A 54 -6.46 -0.21 -5.87
N ARG A 55 -6.90 -0.79 -6.98
CA ARG A 55 -7.22 -2.22 -7.07
C ARG A 55 -6.05 -3.10 -6.59
N GLY A 56 -4.81 -2.73 -6.90
CA GLY A 56 -3.62 -3.46 -6.45
C GLY A 56 -3.42 -3.49 -4.93
N SER A 57 -4.01 -2.53 -4.21
CA SER A 57 -3.92 -2.39 -2.75
C SER A 57 -5.11 -2.98 -1.99
N ILE A 58 -6.24 -3.25 -2.69
CA ILE A 58 -7.49 -3.77 -2.10
C ILE A 58 -7.68 -5.26 -2.41
N SER A 59 -7.17 -5.73 -3.56
CA SER A 59 -7.44 -7.08 -4.05
C SER A 59 -6.80 -8.15 -3.18
N GLU A 60 -7.61 -8.88 -2.42
CA GLU A 60 -7.35 -10.29 -2.11
C GLU A 60 -8.10 -11.15 -3.13
N ASN A 61 -7.52 -12.29 -3.46
CA ASN A 61 -7.99 -13.19 -4.50
C ASN A 61 -9.25 -13.94 -4.06
#